data_AF-D3G108-F1
#
_entry.id   AF-D3G108-F1
#
_cell.length_a   1.000
_cell.length_b   1.000
_cell.length_c   1.000
_cell.angle_alpha   90.00
_cell.angle_beta   90.00
_cell.angle_gamma   90.00
#
_symmetry.space_group_name_H-M   'P 1'
#
loop_
_entity.id
_entity.type
_entity.pdbx_description
1 polymer ?
#
loop_
_entity_poly.entity_id
_entity_poly.type
_entity_poly.pdbx_seq_one_letter_code
_entity_poly.pdbx_strand_id
1 'polypeptide(L)'
;MDILKRLLGYAKLLRQVYEWKEAFIAWYDCSPSYVIAQKSYKRWLAQGKAIEHPIVESCLKTMLHWQEEICNYHQLRFTNAAVEGKNNKIKALQRRHYFTRNQECYKQHILLECNEEWIQYGS
;
A
#
# COMPACT_ATOMS: atom_id res chain seq x y z
N MET A 1 -10.21 23.03 -6.80
CA MET A 1 -9.66 23.59 -5.54
C MET A 1 -10.75 24.11 -4.60
N ASP A 2 -11.77 24.83 -5.07
CA ASP A 2 -12.78 25.43 -4.19
C ASP A 2 -13.67 24.45 -3.42
N ILE A 3 -14.06 23.34 -4.05
CA ILE A 3 -14.92 22.34 -3.39
C ILE A 3 -14.19 21.71 -2.19
N LEU A 4 -12.91 21.36 -2.34
CA LEU A 4 -12.12 20.77 -1.26
C LEU A 4 -12.00 21.74 -0.08
N LYS A 5 -11.61 23.01 -0.34
CA LYS A 5 -11.52 24.02 0.71
C LYS A 5 -12.85 24.21 1.44
N ARG A 6 -13.96 24.20 0.70
CA ARG A 6 -15.31 24.28 1.27
C ARG A 6 -15.61 23.08 2.18
N LEU A 7 -15.32 21.85 1.71
CA LEU A 7 -15.52 20.63 2.47
C LEU A 7 -14.71 20.60 3.77
N LEU A 8 -13.43 20.96 3.69
CA LEU A 8 -12.53 21.03 4.85
C LEU A 8 -12.89 22.19 5.80
N GLY A 9 -13.69 23.15 5.35
CA GLY A 9 -14.23 24.23 6.18
C GLY A 9 -15.37 23.78 7.10
N TYR A 10 -16.07 22.67 6.79
CA TYR A 10 -17.23 22.23 7.57
C TYR A 10 -16.86 21.47 8.86
N ALA A 11 -15.71 20.81 8.91
CA ALA A 11 -15.32 20.00 10.06
C ALA A 11 -13.81 20.05 10.32
N LYS A 12 -13.44 20.51 11.51
CA LYS A 12 -12.04 20.57 11.97
C LYS A 12 -11.37 19.19 11.93
N LEU A 13 -12.05 18.16 12.41
CA LEU A 13 -11.51 16.79 12.42
C LEU A 13 -11.23 16.28 10.99
N LEU A 14 -12.17 16.50 10.06
CA LEU A 14 -11.99 16.11 8.66
C LEU A 14 -10.76 16.79 8.06
N ARG A 15 -10.58 18.08 8.35
CA ARG A 15 -9.41 18.84 7.92
C ARG A 15 -8.11 18.28 8.48
N GLN A 16 -8.05 18.01 9.78
CA GLN A 16 -6.86 17.46 10.42
C GLN A 16 -6.48 16.08 9.83
N VAL A 17 -7.47 15.20 9.66
CA VAL A 17 -7.24 13.86 9.08
C VAL A 17 -6.81 13.97 7.62
N TYR A 18 -7.42 14.87 6.84
CA TYR A 18 -7.04 15.10 5.46
C TYR A 18 -5.59 15.59 5.35
N GLU A 19 -5.22 16.64 6.09
CA GLU A 19 -3.86 17.19 6.08
C GLU A 19 -2.83 16.15 6.53
N TRP A 20 -3.14 15.34 7.54
CA TRP A 20 -2.30 14.23 7.99
C TRP A 20 -2.11 13.15 6.92
N LYS A 21 -3.18 12.79 6.21
CA LYS A 21 -3.11 11.82 5.09
C LYS A 21 -2.29 12.37 3.91
N GLU A 22 -2.47 13.64 3.55
CA GLU A 22 -1.68 14.27 2.48
C GLU A 22 -0.20 14.39 2.86
N ALA A 23 0.11 14.64 4.12
CA ALA A 23 1.50 14.64 4.62
C ALA A 23 2.16 13.26 4.45
N PHE A 24 1.40 12.16 4.56
CA PHE A 24 1.91 10.82 4.28
C PHE A 24 2.23 10.60 2.81
N ILE A 25 1.38 11.09 1.89
CA ILE A 25 1.63 11.01 0.44
C ILE A 25 2.88 11.80 0.09
N ALA A 26 3.00 13.04 0.58
CA ALA A 26 4.16 13.86 0.35
C ALA A 26 5.44 13.21 0.90
N TRP A 27 5.36 12.55 2.06
CA TRP A 27 6.46 11.75 2.61
C TRP A 27 6.85 10.60 1.68
N TYR A 28 5.88 9.85 1.16
CA TYR A 28 6.11 8.70 0.28
C TYR A 28 6.79 9.10 -1.04
N ASP A 29 6.32 10.18 -1.67
CA ASP A 29 6.85 10.61 -2.97
C ASP A 29 8.19 11.35 -2.83
N CYS A 30 8.27 12.29 -1.89
CA CYS A 30 9.29 13.34 -1.89
C CYS A 30 10.42 13.15 -0.87
N SER A 31 10.40 12.11 -0.02
CA SER A 31 11.50 11.95 0.96
C SER A 31 12.84 11.69 0.24
N PRO A 32 13.86 12.52 0.49
CA PRO A 32 15.09 12.55 -0.31
C PRO A 32 16.12 11.48 0.09
N SER A 33 16.04 10.96 1.32
CA SER A 33 16.93 9.90 1.80
C SER A 33 16.26 9.10 2.90
N TYR A 34 16.74 7.87 3.13
CA TYR A 34 16.25 6.99 4.18
C TYR A 34 16.27 7.64 5.58
N VAL A 35 17.35 8.34 5.93
CA VAL A 35 17.50 9.00 7.23
C VAL A 35 16.44 10.10 7.41
N ILE A 36 16.20 10.89 6.36
CA ILE A 36 15.17 11.94 6.39
C ILE A 36 13.77 11.32 6.42
N ALA A 37 13.55 10.24 5.68
CA ALA A 37 12.30 9.49 5.68
C ALA A 37 11.96 8.95 7.08
N GLN A 38 12.91 8.32 7.78
CA GLN A 38 12.69 7.85 9.16
C GLN A 38 12.33 8.99 10.12
N LYS A 39 13.05 10.11 10.06
CA LYS A 39 12.80 11.26 10.95
C LYS A 39 11.43 11.88 10.69
N SER A 40 11.09 12.07 9.41
CA SER A 40 9.79 12.63 9.00
C SER A 40 8.64 11.67 9.26
N TYR A 41 8.83 10.36 9.13
CA TYR A 41 7.85 9.34 9.51
C TYR A 41 7.52 9.40 11.00
N LYS A 42 8.54 9.52 11.87
CA LYS A 42 8.31 9.72 13.32
C LYS A 42 7.51 10.98 13.62
N ARG A 43 7.78 12.07 12.90
CA ARG A 43 6.99 13.31 13.00
C ARG A 43 5.54 13.10 12.54
N TRP A 44 5.35 12.38 11.45
CA TRP A 44 4.03 12.05 10.92
C TRP A 44 3.21 11.18 11.89
N LEU A 45 3.85 10.21 12.55
CA LEU A 45 3.21 9.42 13.62
C LEU A 45 2.77 10.31 14.80
N ALA A 46 3.62 11.25 15.22
CA ALA A 46 3.29 12.18 16.30
C ALA A 46 2.13 13.12 15.92
N GLN A 47 2.09 13.60 14.67
CA GLN A 47 0.96 14.37 14.15
C GLN A 47 -0.34 13.58 14.20
N GLY A 48 -0.32 12.31 13.80
CA GLY A 48 -1.49 11.44 13.86
C GLY A 48 -1.98 11.23 15.30
N LYS A 49 -1.07 11.00 16.25
CA LYS A 49 -1.44 10.83 17.67
C LYS A 49 -2.17 12.05 18.23
N ALA A 50 -1.75 13.25 17.83
CA ALA A 50 -2.36 14.51 18.27
C ALA A 50 -3.79 14.75 17.73
N ILE A 51 -4.29 13.91 16.81
CA ILE A 51 -5.68 13.98 16.33
C ILE A 51 -6.65 13.34 17.34
N GLU A 52 -6.18 12.45 18.22
CA GLU A 52 -6.96 11.83 19.30
C GLU A 52 -8.29 11.22 18.82
N HIS A 53 -8.22 10.47 17.72
CA HIS A 53 -9.39 9.83 17.11
C HIS A 53 -9.21 8.32 16.99
N PRO A 54 -10.20 7.49 17.41
CA PRO A 54 -10.04 6.02 17.47
C PRO A 54 -9.60 5.38 16.14
N ILE A 55 -10.13 5.88 15.02
CA ILE A 55 -9.76 5.37 13.68
C ILE A 55 -8.30 5.71 13.35
N VAL A 56 -7.84 6.91 13.73
CA VAL A 56 -6.45 7.35 13.51
C VAL A 56 -5.51 6.52 14.39
N GLU A 57 -5.86 6.31 15.66
CA GLU A 57 -5.12 5.44 16.56
C GLU A 57 -5.01 4.00 16.05
N SER A 58 -6.11 3.44 15.53
CA SER A 58 -6.09 2.10 14.93
C SER A 58 -5.14 2.04 13.72
N CYS A 59 -5.14 3.06 12.87
CA CYS A 59 -4.22 3.14 11.74
C CYS A 59 -2.76 3.22 12.22
N LEU A 60 -2.49 4.07 13.21
CA LEU A 60 -1.15 4.25 13.78
C LEU A 60 -0.57 2.96 14.37
N LYS A 61 -1.40 2.08 14.95
CA LYS A 61 -0.96 0.77 15.43
C LYS A 61 -0.32 -0.05 14.30
N THR A 62 -1.00 -0.16 13.16
CA THR A 62 -0.47 -0.85 11.97
C THR A 62 0.79 -0.16 11.46
N MET A 63 0.78 1.17 11.36
CA MET A 63 1.90 1.96 10.85
C MET A 63 3.15 1.85 11.75
N LEU A 64 2.97 1.71 13.06
CA LEU A 64 4.06 1.47 14.02
C LEU A 64 4.60 0.05 13.90
N HIS A 65 3.73 -0.94 13.74
CA HIS A 65 4.13 -2.34 13.63
C HIS A 65 5.02 -2.59 12.40
N TRP A 66 4.71 -1.94 11.27
CA TRP A 66 5.42 -2.11 9.99
C TRP A 66 6.38 -0.95 9.68
N GLN A 67 6.80 -0.18 10.69
CA GLN A 67 7.57 1.04 10.49
C GLN A 67 8.89 0.79 9.73
N GLU A 68 9.57 -0.32 10.04
CA GLU A 68 10.86 -0.66 9.44
C GLU A 68 10.71 -0.88 7.94
N GLU A 69 9.79 -1.77 7.55
CA GLU A 69 9.50 -2.11 6.16
C GLU A 69 9.00 -0.91 5.36
N ILE A 70 8.13 -0.09 5.98
CA ILE A 70 7.61 1.14 5.37
C ILE A 70 8.77 2.12 5.11
N CYS A 71 9.66 2.33 6.08
CA CYS A 71 10.80 3.22 5.88
C CYS A 71 11.81 2.65 4.86
N ASN A 72 11.98 1.32 4.80
CA ASN A 72 12.92 0.66 3.89
C ASN A 72 12.59 0.89 2.40
N TYR A 73 11.35 1.26 2.06
CA TYR A 73 11.00 1.75 0.72
C TYR A 73 11.93 2.90 0.25
N HIS A 74 12.40 3.74 1.16
CA HIS A 74 13.32 4.84 0.84
C HIS A 74 14.79 4.43 0.79
N GLN A 75 15.14 3.19 1.17
CA GLN A 75 16.44 2.59 0.86
C GLN A 75 16.42 1.98 -0.55
N LEU A 76 15.35 1.24 -0.86
CA LEU A 76 15.16 0.52 -2.11
C LEU A 76 13.71 0.72 -2.55
N ARG A 77 13.50 1.56 -3.59
CA ARG A 77 12.17 1.89 -4.12
C ARG A 77 11.56 0.75 -4.94
N PHE A 78 11.59 -0.46 -4.41
CA PHE A 78 10.89 -1.58 -5.03
C PHE A 78 9.40 -1.29 -5.03
N THR A 79 8.79 -1.44 -6.20
CA THR A 79 7.35 -1.27 -6.36
C THR A 79 6.67 -2.61 -6.20
N ASN A 80 5.43 -2.60 -5.71
CA ASN A 80 4.62 -3.81 -5.61
C ASN A 80 4.07 -4.27 -6.97
N ALA A 81 4.42 -3.60 -8.08
CA ALA A 81 3.82 -3.80 -9.40
C ALA A 81 3.95 -5.25 -9.90
N ALA A 82 5.11 -5.88 -9.70
CA ALA A 82 5.32 -7.27 -10.09
C ALA A 82 4.44 -8.24 -9.29
N VAL A 83 4.32 -8.02 -7.98
CA VAL A 83 3.46 -8.83 -7.08
C VAL A 83 1.98 -8.62 -7.41
N GLU A 84 1.57 -7.38 -7.67
CA GLU A 84 0.21 -7.04 -8.09
C GLU A 84 -0.15 -7.64 -9.44
N GLY A 85 0.78 -7.62 -10.40
CA GLY A 85 0.61 -8.30 -11.69
C GLY A 85 0.33 -9.78 -11.52
N LYS A 86 1.11 -10.47 -10.68
CA LYS A 86 0.90 -11.89 -10.35
C LYS A 86 -0.45 -12.11 -9.67
N ASN A 87 -0.79 -11.31 -8.66
CA ASN A 87 -2.07 -11.39 -7.95
C ASN A 87 -3.27 -11.19 -8.89
N ASN A 88 -3.16 -10.27 -9.84
CA ASN A 88 -4.21 -10.02 -10.83
C ASN A 88 -4.37 -11.20 -11.81
N LYS A 89 -3.27 -11.83 -12.25
CA LYS A 89 -3.31 -13.04 -13.09
C LYS A 89 -3.97 -14.20 -12.34
N ILE A 90 -3.62 -14.41 -11.06
CA ILE A 90 -4.28 -15.42 -10.20
C ILE A 90 -5.77 -15.12 -10.03
N LYS A 91 -6.17 -13.88 -9.77
CA LYS A 91 -7.59 -13.51 -9.67
C LYS A 91 -8.33 -13.74 -10.99
N ALA A 92 -7.70 -13.49 -12.14
CA ALA A 92 -8.28 -13.76 -13.45
C ALA A 92 -8.43 -15.26 -13.72
N LEU A 93 -7.44 -16.08 -13.31
CA LEU A 93 -7.53 -17.55 -13.31
C LEU A 93 -8.70 -18.03 -12.45
N GLN A 94 -8.81 -17.56 -11.20
CA GLN A 94 -9.92 -17.88 -10.31
C GLN A 94 -11.28 -17.57 -10.93
N ARG A 95 -11.39 -16.42 -11.62
CA ARG A 95 -12.62 -16.03 -12.31
C ARG A 95 -12.98 -16.90 -13.52
N ARG A 96 -11.98 -17.42 -14.25
CA ARG A 96 -12.21 -18.34 -15.38
C ARG A 96 -12.50 -19.77 -14.94
N HIS A 97 -11.96 -20.17 -13.79
CA HIS A 97 -12.05 -21.52 -13.25
C HIS A 97 -12.96 -21.61 -12.03
N TYR A 98 -14.02 -20.79 -11.93
CA TYR A 98 -15.03 -20.99 -10.88
C TYR A 98 -15.54 -22.45 -10.93
N PHE A 99 -15.58 -23.11 -9.76
CA PHE A 99 -15.96 -24.51 -9.57
C PHE A 99 -14.95 -25.59 -9.99
N THR A 100 -13.64 -25.30 -10.11
CA THR A 100 -12.63 -26.39 -10.18
C THR A 100 -12.68 -27.23 -8.89
N ARG A 101 -13.27 -28.44 -9.01
CA ARG A 101 -13.36 -29.41 -7.90
C ARG A 101 -12.00 -30.01 -7.53
N ASN A 102 -11.04 -29.97 -8.46
CA ASN A 102 -9.70 -30.53 -8.28
C ASN A 102 -8.69 -29.40 -7.97
N GLN A 103 -8.22 -29.38 -6.72
CA GLN A 103 -7.24 -28.40 -6.24
C GLN A 103 -5.89 -28.52 -6.96
N GLU A 104 -5.50 -29.73 -7.39
CA GLU A 104 -4.23 -29.96 -8.08
C GLU A 104 -4.22 -29.29 -9.46
N CYS A 105 -5.31 -29.45 -10.22
CA CYS A 105 -5.48 -28.78 -11.50
C CYS A 105 -5.42 -27.25 -11.36
N TYR A 106 -6.01 -26.69 -10.30
CA TYR A 106 -5.91 -25.26 -10.00
C TYR A 106 -4.47 -24.79 -9.74
N LYS A 107 -3.69 -25.56 -8.96
CA LYS A 107 -2.27 -25.25 -8.70
C LYS A 107 -1.43 -25.32 -9.97
N GLN A 108 -1.64 -26.34 -10.79
CA GLN A 108 -0.93 -26.50 -12.07
C GLN A 108 -1.22 -25.36 -13.03
N HIS A 109 -2.48 -24.92 -13.13
CA HIS A 109 -2.85 -23.76 -13.93
C HIS A 109 -2.18 -22.47 -13.45
N ILE A 110 -2.11 -22.24 -12.13
CA ILE A 110 -1.34 -21.10 -11.59
C ILE A 110 0.13 -21.21 -11.98
N LEU A 111 0.74 -22.39 -11.83
CA LEU A 111 2.16 -22.57 -12.13
C LEU A 111 2.45 -22.31 -13.61
N LEU A 112 1.63 -22.83 -14.53
CA LEU A 112 1.81 -22.65 -15.97
C LEU A 112 1.57 -21.20 -16.38
N GLU A 113 0.43 -20.62 -16.01
CA GLU A 113 0.08 -19.28 -16.47
C GLU A 113 0.93 -18.20 -15.78
N CYS A 114 1.20 -18.29 -14.48
CA CYS A 114 2.02 -17.27 -13.80
C CYS A 114 3.51 -17.34 -14.15
N ASN A 115 3.97 -18.39 -14.85
CA ASN A 115 5.36 -18.53 -15.31
C ASN A 115 5.47 -18.69 -16.85
N GLU A 116 4.43 -18.36 -17.60
CA GLU A 116 4.35 -18.55 -19.06
C GLU A 116 5.53 -17.93 -19.83
N GLU A 117 6.03 -16.78 -19.39
CA GLU A 117 7.21 -16.11 -19.98
C GLU A 117 8.48 -16.99 -19.88
N TRP A 118 8.63 -17.77 -18.80
CA TRP A 118 9.77 -18.68 -18.65
C TRP A 118 9.64 -19.94 -19.51
N ILE A 119 8.40 -20.35 -19.83
CA ILE A 119 8.11 -21.50 -20.70
C ILE A 119 8.34 -21.13 -22.18
N GLN A 120 8.05 -19.89 -22.57
CA GLN A 120 8.19 -19.42 -23.97
C GLN A 120 9.66 -19.14 -24.37
N TYR A 121 10.54 -18.83 -23.41
CA TYR A 121 11.95 -18.51 -23.68
C TYR A 121 12.94 -19.58 -23.19
N GLY A 122 12.46 -20.76 -22.76
CA GLY A 122 13.33 -21.81 -22.21
C GLY A 122 12.79 -23.23 -22.34
N SER A 123 13.36 -23.97 -23.29
CA SER A 123 13.82 -25.35 -23.16
C SER A 123 15.23 -25.44 -23.74
#